data_AF-A0A964VS99-F1
#
_entry.id   AF-A0A964VS99-F1
#
_cell.length_a   1.000
_cell.length_b   1.000
_cell.length_c   1.000
_cell.angle_alpha   90.00
_cell.angle_beta   90.00
_cell.angle_gamma   90.00
#
_symmetry.space_group_name_H-M   'P 1'
#
loop_
_entity.id
_entity.type
_entity.pdbx_description
1 polymer ?
#
loop_
_entity_poly.entity_id
_entity_poly.type
_entity_poly.pdbx_seq_one_letter_code
_entity_poly.pdbx_strand_id
1 'polypeptide(L)' 'MSIVTLDAHLEGKTLCLDEPYVIPPGATVKVVVFTGADESLAAERRAWRAASQAAFARAYGADEPDYSAAVIRERPPCE' A
#
# COMPACT_ATOMS: atom_id res chain seq x y z
N MET A 1 15.75 -18.95 16.58
CA MET A 1 14.64 -18.09 17.05
C MET A 1 13.46 -18.30 16.11
N SER A 2 12.33 -18.79 16.61
CA SER A 2 11.07 -18.80 15.87
C SER A 2 10.23 -17.62 16.30
N ILE A 3 9.64 -16.91 15.34
CA ILE A 3 8.64 -15.88 15.58
C ILE A 3 7.31 -16.47 15.12
N VAL A 4 6.31 -16.40 15.98
CA VAL A 4 4.92 -16.75 15.65
C VAL A 4 4.13 -15.45 15.59
N THR A 5 3.32 -15.29 14.55
CA THR A 5 2.32 -14.23 14.48
C THR A 5 1.01 -14.81 14.95
N LEU A 6 0.38 -14.17 15.94
CA LEU A 6 -0.90 -14.57 16.50
C LEU A 6 -1.88 -13.42 16.28
N ASP A 7 -3.06 -13.74 15.77
CA ASP A 7 -4.13 -12.77 15.65
C ASP A 7 -4.79 -12.55 17.02
N ALA A 8 -5.14 -11.29 17.27
CA ALA A 8 -5.72 -10.87 18.53
C ALA A 8 -6.64 -9.67 18.32
N HIS A 9 -7.70 -9.63 19.08
CA HIS A 9 -8.63 -8.51 19.13
C HIS A 9 -8.63 -7.84 20.50
N LEU A 10 -9.07 -6.58 20.51
CA LEU A 10 -9.27 -5.84 21.76
C LEU A 10 -10.71 -6.10 22.25
N GLU A 11 -10.83 -6.77 23.39
CA GLU A 11 -12.09 -6.94 24.10
C GLU A 11 -12.14 -5.94 25.27
N GLY A 12 -12.72 -4.77 25.00
CA GLY A 12 -12.76 -3.65 25.94
C GLY A 12 -11.39 -3.07 26.23
N LYS A 13 -10.73 -3.56 27.29
CA LYS A 13 -9.37 -3.12 27.71
C LYS A 13 -8.34 -4.25 27.67
N THR A 14 -8.75 -5.45 27.25
CA THR A 14 -7.90 -6.64 27.25
C THR A 14 -7.61 -7.07 25.81
N LEU A 15 -6.36 -7.42 25.52
CA LEU A 15 -5.99 -8.03 24.24
C LEU A 15 -6.19 -9.54 24.35
N CYS A 16 -7.17 -10.06 23.60
CA CYS A 16 -7.55 -11.46 23.59
C CYS A 16 -6.99 -12.10 22.31
N LEU A 17 -6.24 -13.20 22.45
CA LEU A 17 -5.83 -14.00 21.30
C LEU A 17 -7.05 -14.67 20.69
N ASP A 18 -7.17 -14.64 19.37
CA ASP A 18 -8.29 -15.25 18.65
C ASP A 18 -8.25 -16.77 18.77
N GLU A 19 -7.04 -17.32 18.83
CA GLU A 19 -6.76 -18.75 19.02
C GLU A 19 -5.95 -19.00 20.29
N PRO A 20 -6.26 -20.06 21.07
CA PRO A 20 -5.46 -20.42 22.23
C PRO A 20 -4.01 -20.74 21.85
N TYR A 21 -3.06 -20.08 22.51
CA TYR A 21 -1.64 -20.32 22.31
C TYR A 21 -0.90 -20.45 23.65
N VAL A 22 -0.15 -21.54 23.82
CA VAL A 22 0.65 -21.77 25.04
C VAL A 22 1.94 -20.98 24.94
N ILE A 23 2.04 -19.92 25.75
CA ILE A 23 3.26 -19.13 25.86
C ILE A 23 4.18 -19.78 26.91
N PRO A 24 5.38 -20.24 26.54
CA PRO A 24 6.32 -20.82 27.50
C PRO A 24 6.73 -19.80 28.58
N PRO A 25 6.96 -20.23 29.84
CA PRO A 25 7.50 -19.35 30.86
C PRO A 25 8.81 -18.70 30.40
N GLY A 26 8.93 -17.38 30.59
CA GLY A 26 10.11 -16.60 30.20
C GLY A 26 10.17 -16.19 28.72
N ALA A 27 9.15 -16.50 27.91
CA ALA A 27 9.07 -16.02 26.54
C ALA A 27 8.95 -14.48 26.49
N THR A 28 9.66 -13.84 25.56
CA THR A 28 9.52 -12.41 25.28
C THR A 28 8.38 -12.19 24.29
N VAL A 29 7.34 -11.46 24.70
CA VAL A 29 6.20 -11.11 23.85
C VAL A 29 6.38 -9.70 23.30
N LYS A 30 6.25 -9.53 21.98
CA LYS A 30 6.19 -8.21 21.32
C LYS A 30 4.80 -8.02 20.74
N VAL A 31 4.15 -6.92 21.08
CA VAL A 31 2.85 -6.55 20.51
C VAL A 31 3.08 -5.50 19.43
N VAL A 32 2.59 -5.78 18.23
CA VAL A 32 2.59 -4.83 17.10
C VAL A 32 1.14 -4.48 16.80
N VAL A 33 0.80 -3.21 16.92
CA VAL A 33 -0.56 -2.70 16.68
C VAL A 33 -0.60 -2.07 15.29
N PHE A 34 -1.41 -2.65 14.41
CA PHE A 34 -1.72 -2.03 13.12
C PHE A 34 -2.95 -1.13 13.29
N THR A 35 -2.73 0.17 13.44
CA THR A 35 -3.82 1.14 13.44
C THR A 35 -4.34 1.27 12.00
N GLY A 36 -5.48 0.63 11.73
CA GLY A 36 -6.18 0.77 10.47
C GLY A 36 -6.56 2.23 10.22
N ALA A 37 -5.99 2.80 9.17
CA ALA A 37 -6.16 4.19 8.76
C ALA A 37 -5.79 5.20 9.85
N ASP A 38 -4.48 5.41 10.04
CA ASP A 38 -4.03 6.73 10.45
C ASP A 38 -4.64 7.74 9.46
N GLU A 39 -5.47 8.67 9.95
CA GLU A 39 -6.05 9.72 9.10
C GLU A 39 -4.96 10.45 8.30
N SER A 40 -3.75 10.51 8.86
CA SER A 40 -2.53 10.99 8.20
C SER A 40 -2.20 10.18 6.94
N LEU A 41 -2.21 8.85 7.01
CA LEU A 41 -1.90 7.97 5.88
C LEU A 41 -3.01 8.01 4.80
N ALA A 42 -4.27 8.13 5.22
CA ALA A 42 -5.37 8.33 4.30
C ALA A 42 -5.31 9.71 3.61
N ALA A 43 -4.93 10.77 4.35
CA ALA A 43 -4.70 12.10 3.82
C ALA A 43 -3.52 12.14 2.85
N GLU A 44 -2.41 11.50 3.20
CA GLU A 44 -1.25 11.34 2.32
C GLU A 44 -1.66 10.65 1.01
N ARG A 45 -2.33 9.50 1.08
CA ARG A 45 -2.79 8.78 -0.13
C ARG A 45 -3.71 9.64 -1.00
N ARG A 46 -4.59 10.45 -0.40
CA ARG A 46 -5.43 11.40 -1.15
C ARG A 46 -4.58 12.47 -1.84
N ALA A 47 -3.60 13.04 -1.15
CA ALA A 47 -2.69 14.04 -1.71
C ALA A 47 -1.88 13.50 -2.89
N TRP A 48 -1.32 12.30 -2.75
CA TRP A 48 -0.58 11.62 -3.83
C TRP A 48 -1.46 11.33 -5.04
N ARG A 49 -2.70 10.89 -4.83
CA ARG A 49 -3.66 10.67 -5.93
C ARG A 49 -4.01 11.96 -6.66
N ALA A 50 -4.23 13.07 -5.94
CA ALA A 50 -4.51 14.36 -6.56
C ALA A 50 -3.32 14.84 -7.40
N ALA A 51 -2.10 14.71 -6.87
CA ALA A 51 -0.88 15.08 -7.58
C ALA A 51 -0.66 14.24 -8.84
N SER A 52 -0.89 12.92 -8.79
CA SER A 52 -0.73 12.04 -9.95
C SER A 52 -1.77 12.32 -11.03
N GLN A 53 -3.03 12.56 -10.65
CA GLN A 53 -4.08 12.97 -11.60
C GLN A 53 -3.75 14.29 -12.29
N ALA A 54 -3.29 15.29 -11.53
CA ALA A 54 -2.88 16.56 -12.10
C ALA A 54 -1.69 16.40 -13.07
N ALA A 55 -0.70 15.57 -12.72
CA ALA A 55 0.43 15.28 -13.60
C ALA A 55 0.02 14.57 -14.88
N PHE A 56 -0.89 13.59 -14.77
CA PHE A 56 -1.42 12.88 -15.93
C PHE A 56 -2.17 13.81 -16.88
N ALA A 57 -3.05 14.66 -16.36
CA ALA A 57 -3.78 15.64 -17.17
C ALA A 57 -2.85 16.62 -17.90
N ARG A 58 -1.71 17.01 -17.30
CA ARG A 58 -0.71 17.83 -17.98
C ARG A 58 0.05 17.08 -19.07
N ALA A 59 0.31 15.80 -18.89
CA ALA A 59 1.09 15.00 -19.84
C ALA A 59 0.32 14.71 -21.13
N TYR A 60 -1.01 14.56 -21.02
CA TYR A 60 -1.91 14.22 -22.13
C TYR A 60 -2.96 15.33 -22.32
N GLY A 61 -2.48 16.55 -22.54
CA GLY A 61 -3.32 17.74 -22.75
C GLY A 61 -3.72 17.95 -24.21
N ALA A 62 -4.55 18.96 -24.45
CA ALA A 62 -4.98 19.32 -25.81
C ALA A 62 -3.83 19.74 -26.74
N ASP A 63 -2.67 20.11 -26.17
CA ASP A 63 -1.45 20.48 -26.88
C ASP A 63 -0.55 19.27 -27.20
N GLU A 64 -1.05 18.04 -27.07
CA GLU A 64 -0.29 16.83 -27.41
C GLU A 64 0.07 16.84 -28.92
N PRO A 65 1.35 16.62 -29.27
CA PRO A 65 1.74 16.53 -30.67
C PRO A 65 1.16 15.26 -31.31
N ASP A 66 0.78 15.35 -32.59
CA ASP A 66 0.32 14.19 -33.35
C ASP A 66 1.47 13.18 -33.52
N TYR A 67 1.46 12.13 -32.71
CA TYR A 67 2.36 10.98 -32.80
C TYR A 67 1.98 10.04 -33.94
N SER A 68 1.86 10.59 -35.14
CA SER A 68 1.62 9.81 -36.37
C SER A 68 2.77 8.87 -36.68
N ALA A 69 2.57 7.93 -37.61
CA ALA A 69 3.60 6.97 -38.02
C ALA A 69 4.91 7.61 -38.51
N ALA A 70 4.91 8.92 -38.82
CA ALA A 70 6.09 9.69 -39.17
C ALA A 70 7.12 9.81 -38.03
N VAL A 71 6.71 9.63 -36.77
CA VAL A 71 7.63 9.70 -35.60
C VAL A 71 8.31 8.35 -35.28
N ILE A 72 7.96 7.28 -36.01
CA ILE A 72 8.51 5.94 -35.82
C ILE A 72 9.91 5.88 -36.47
N ARG A 73 10.96 5.69 -35.65
CA ARG A 73 12.35 5.58 -36.13
C ARG A 73 12.65 4.23 -36.79
N GLU A 74 12.10 3.16 -36.25
CA GLU A 74 12.22 1.81 -36.77
C GLU A 74 10.94 1.04 -36.40
N ARG A 75 10.36 0.33 -37.37
CA ARG A 75 9.16 -0.48 -37.10
C ARG A 75 9.60 -1.77 -36.43
N PRO A 76 8.98 -2.16 -35.30
CA PRO A 76 9.24 -3.46 -34.71
C PRO A 76 8.89 -4.57 -35.73
N PRO A 77 9.59 -5.71 -35.69
CA PRO A 77 9.31 -6.83 -36.60
C PRO A 77 7.85 -7.29 -36.44
N CYS A 78 7.19 -7.55 -37.57
CA CYS A 78 5.89 -8.21 -37.58
C CYS A 78 6.11 -9.71 -37.41
N GLU A 79 5.43 -10.34 -36.45
CA GLU A 79 5.29 -11.81 -36.39
C GLU A 79 4.28 -12.32 -37.42
#